data_AF-A0A914VC59-F1
#
_entry.id   AF-A0A914VC59-F1
#
_cell.length_a   1.000
_cell.length_b   1.000
_cell.length_c   1.000
_cell.angle_alpha   90.00
_cell.angle_beta   90.00
_cell.angle_gamma   90.00
#
_symmetry.space_group_name_H-M   'P 1'
#
loop_
_entity.id
_entity.type
_entity.pdbx_description
1 polymer ?
#
loop_
_entity_poly.entity_id
_entity_poly.type
_entity_poly.pdbx_seq_one_letter_code
_entity_poly.pdbx_strand_id
1 'polypeptide(L)'
;RALEHFTDLYDIKRTVVHTQHFKPDWLVNYFGALSVDDSLECLKAMLQANIRQNLQIVVQIASKYHEQLTTTALIDLFESFKSYEGLFYFLGAIVNFSQEPEVHFKYIQAATRTGQIKEVERICRESNCYEAERVKNFLKEAKLADQLPLIIVCDRHNMVHDLVLYLYRNQLQKYIEVFVQKVNSNRLPIVVGGLLDVDCSEDAIKQLIMNTRGKFDIDELVEEVEKRN
;
A
#
# COMPACT_ATOMS: atom_id res chain seq x y z
N ARG A 1 -12.91 -32.48 17.41
CA ARG A 1 -13.27 -32.70 18.84
C ARG A 1 -12.06 -32.90 19.75
N ALA A 2 -10.92 -33.44 19.28
CA ALA A 2 -9.70 -33.52 20.13
C ALA A 2 -9.23 -32.14 20.66
N LEU A 3 -9.24 -31.10 19.82
CA LEU A 3 -8.90 -29.71 20.22
C LEU A 3 -9.75 -29.13 21.36
N GLU A 4 -10.99 -29.60 21.55
CA GLU A 4 -11.88 -29.13 22.65
C GLU A 4 -11.49 -29.74 23.99
N HIS A 5 -10.68 -30.79 23.99
CA HIS A 5 -10.27 -31.53 25.19
C HIS A 5 -8.83 -31.25 25.59
N PHE A 6 -8.06 -30.55 24.75
CA PHE A 6 -6.70 -30.14 25.09
C PHE A 6 -6.72 -28.86 25.91
N THR A 7 -6.02 -28.88 27.04
CA THR A 7 -5.77 -27.71 27.89
C THR A 7 -4.33 -27.23 27.81
N ASP A 8 -3.41 -28.08 27.33
CA ASP A 8 -2.00 -27.73 27.11
C ASP A 8 -1.79 -27.10 25.73
N LEU A 9 -1.18 -25.91 25.70
CA LEU A 9 -0.82 -25.18 24.50
C LEU A 9 0.05 -26.02 23.55
N TYR A 10 0.90 -26.91 24.07
CA TYR A 10 1.73 -27.78 23.23
C TYR A 10 0.88 -28.71 22.35
N ASP A 11 -0.14 -29.35 22.93
CA ASP A 11 -1.04 -30.27 22.23
C ASP A 11 -1.98 -29.52 21.28
N ILE A 12 -2.43 -28.33 21.68
CA ILE A 12 -3.23 -27.43 20.83
C ILE A 12 -2.41 -27.08 19.58
N LYS A 13 -1.16 -26.59 19.73
CA LYS A 13 -0.29 -26.22 18.61
C LYS A 13 -0.04 -27.39 17.65
N ARG A 14 0.19 -28.60 18.17
CA ARG A 14 0.39 -29.79 17.34
C ARG A 14 -0.83 -30.18 16.53
N THR A 15 -2.02 -29.83 17.00
CA THR A 15 -3.28 -30.24 16.38
C THR A 15 -3.84 -29.17 15.44
N VAL A 16 -3.73 -27.89 15.82
CA VAL A 16 -4.31 -26.74 15.10
C VAL A 16 -3.70 -26.54 13.70
N VAL A 17 -2.46 -27.01 13.48
CA VAL A 17 -1.77 -26.96 12.18
C VAL A 17 -2.42 -27.81 11.11
N HIS A 18 -3.23 -28.80 11.49
CA HIS A 18 -3.91 -29.72 10.57
C HIS A 18 -5.31 -29.21 10.20
N THR A 19 -5.34 -28.00 9.65
CA THR A 19 -6.53 -27.22 9.30
C THR A 19 -7.54 -27.98 8.44
N GLN A 20 -7.09 -28.88 7.56
CA GLN A 20 -7.91 -29.69 6.67
C GLN A 20 -8.85 -30.66 7.39
N HIS A 21 -8.57 -31.00 8.65
CA HIS A 21 -9.40 -31.89 9.45
C HIS A 21 -10.50 -31.13 10.22
N PHE A 22 -10.55 -29.80 10.09
CA PHE A 22 -11.52 -28.94 10.76
C PHE A 22 -12.44 -28.25 9.77
N LYS A 23 -13.67 -27.97 10.21
CA LYS A 23 -14.53 -27.03 9.49
C LYS A 23 -13.98 -25.62 9.71
N PRO A 24 -13.78 -24.80 8.66
CA PRO A 24 -13.20 -23.45 8.79
C PRO A 24 -13.90 -22.60 9.87
N ASP A 25 -15.22 -22.45 9.81
CA ASP A 25 -15.97 -21.63 10.78
C ASP A 25 -15.81 -22.10 12.23
N TRP A 26 -15.77 -23.42 12.44
CA TRP A 26 -15.58 -23.98 13.76
C TRP A 26 -14.18 -23.64 14.29
N LEU A 27 -13.15 -23.78 13.45
CA LEU A 27 -11.77 -23.49 13.84
C LEU A 27 -11.60 -21.99 14.11
N VAL A 28 -12.19 -21.12 13.28
CA VAL A 28 -12.21 -19.67 13.56
C VAL A 28 -12.85 -19.40 14.92
N ASN A 29 -14.03 -19.97 15.20
CA ASN A 29 -14.71 -19.73 16.47
C ASN A 29 -13.95 -20.28 17.69
N TYR A 30 -13.20 -21.37 17.53
CA TYR A 30 -12.38 -21.95 18.58
C TYR A 30 -11.33 -20.95 19.10
N PHE A 31 -10.74 -20.13 18.22
CA PHE A 31 -9.79 -19.09 18.65
C PHE A 31 -10.41 -18.02 19.56
N GLY A 32 -11.73 -17.83 19.53
CA GLY A 32 -12.42 -16.95 20.47
C GLY A 32 -12.43 -17.45 21.91
N ALA A 33 -12.08 -18.71 22.16
CA ALA A 33 -11.96 -19.30 23.50
C ALA A 33 -10.51 -19.32 24.02
N LEU A 34 -9.53 -19.04 23.17
CA LEU A 34 -8.12 -19.01 23.54
C LEU A 34 -7.75 -17.66 24.15
N SER A 35 -6.69 -17.64 24.97
CA SER A 35 -6.07 -16.39 25.38
C SER A 35 -5.41 -15.69 24.17
N VAL A 36 -5.09 -14.39 24.32
CA VAL A 36 -4.40 -13.63 23.27
C VAL A 36 -3.03 -14.25 22.94
N ASP A 37 -2.26 -14.61 23.98
CA ASP A 37 -0.93 -15.19 23.82
C ASP A 37 -0.99 -16.57 23.15
N ASP A 38 -1.93 -17.44 23.59
CA ASP A 38 -2.11 -18.76 23.01
C ASP A 38 -2.56 -18.67 21.54
N SER A 39 -3.42 -17.70 21.23
CA SER A 39 -3.88 -17.45 19.86
C SER A 39 -2.72 -17.09 18.95
N LEU A 40 -1.87 -16.13 19.35
CA LEU A 40 -0.70 -15.72 18.56
C LEU A 40 0.30 -16.87 18.37
N GLU A 41 0.55 -17.64 19.43
CA GLU A 41 1.40 -18.84 19.36
C GLU A 41 0.84 -19.92 18.44
N CYS A 42 -0.48 -20.11 18.42
CA CYS A 42 -1.15 -21.02 17.50
C CYS A 42 -1.08 -20.54 16.05
N LEU A 43 -1.37 -19.26 15.77
CA LEU A 43 -1.27 -18.69 14.42
C LEU A 43 0.16 -18.82 13.88
N LYS A 44 1.16 -18.56 14.73
CA LYS A 44 2.58 -18.76 14.42
C LYS A 44 2.89 -20.22 14.10
N ALA A 45 2.41 -21.17 14.90
CA ALA A 45 2.58 -22.59 14.63
C ALA A 45 1.93 -23.02 13.29
N MET A 46 0.74 -22.49 12.99
CA MET A 46 0.02 -22.75 11.73
C MET A 46 0.83 -22.29 10.52
N LEU A 47 1.35 -21.06 10.54
CA LEU A 47 2.19 -20.53 9.48
C LEU A 47 3.52 -21.30 9.36
N GLN A 48 4.17 -21.62 10.48
CA GLN A 48 5.42 -22.36 10.51
C GLN A 48 5.28 -23.78 9.92
N ALA A 49 4.15 -24.43 10.15
CA ALA A 49 3.91 -25.78 9.67
C ALA A 49 3.69 -25.82 8.14
N ASN A 50 2.80 -24.97 7.63
CA ASN A 50 2.55 -24.86 6.19
C ASN A 50 1.79 -23.57 5.86
N ILE A 51 2.53 -22.53 5.44
CA ILE A 51 1.96 -21.23 5.07
C ILE A 51 0.87 -21.40 4.01
N ARG A 52 1.19 -22.01 2.86
CA ARG A 52 0.26 -22.09 1.72
C ARG A 52 -1.08 -22.74 2.10
N GLN A 53 -1.02 -23.78 2.91
CA GLN A 53 -2.22 -24.50 3.33
C GLN A 53 -3.03 -23.73 4.39
N ASN A 54 -2.34 -23.12 5.35
CA ASN A 54 -2.98 -22.53 6.53
C ASN A 54 -3.28 -21.04 6.38
N LEU A 55 -2.78 -20.39 5.32
CA LEU A 55 -2.87 -18.95 5.15
C LEU A 55 -4.31 -18.43 5.21
N GLN A 56 -5.22 -19.07 4.48
CA GLN A 56 -6.60 -18.61 4.38
C GLN A 56 -7.29 -18.58 5.75
N ILE A 57 -7.11 -19.63 6.56
CA ILE A 57 -7.74 -19.70 7.88
C ILE A 57 -7.05 -18.75 8.87
N VAL A 58 -5.73 -18.61 8.80
CA VAL A 58 -4.97 -17.66 9.63
C VAL A 58 -5.43 -16.23 9.36
N VAL A 59 -5.65 -15.87 8.10
CA VAL A 59 -6.22 -14.57 7.72
C VAL A 59 -7.63 -14.39 8.27
N GLN A 60 -8.51 -15.40 8.17
CA GLN A 60 -9.87 -15.30 8.72
C GLN A 60 -9.88 -15.08 10.23
N ILE A 61 -9.02 -15.80 10.97
CA ILE A 61 -8.87 -15.64 12.42
C ILE A 61 -8.33 -14.23 12.73
N ALA A 62 -7.26 -13.82 12.04
CA ALA A 62 -6.67 -12.49 12.20
C ALA A 62 -7.69 -11.38 11.95
N SER A 63 -8.43 -11.42 10.83
CA SER A 63 -9.47 -10.45 10.49
C SER A 63 -10.64 -10.42 11.48
N LYS A 64 -10.98 -11.55 12.11
CA LYS A 64 -12.09 -11.60 13.07
C LYS A 64 -11.70 -11.10 14.46
N TYR A 65 -10.49 -11.41 14.91
CA TYR A 65 -10.05 -11.17 16.29
C TYR A 65 -8.99 -10.06 16.40
N HIS A 66 -8.76 -9.26 15.36
CA HIS A 66 -7.71 -8.24 15.34
C HIS A 66 -7.81 -7.20 16.47
N GLU A 67 -9.01 -6.87 16.94
CA GLU A 67 -9.19 -5.93 18.05
C GLU A 67 -8.56 -6.46 19.36
N GLN A 68 -8.62 -7.77 19.57
CA GLN A 68 -8.09 -8.44 20.77
C GLN A 68 -6.61 -8.81 20.58
N LEU A 69 -6.27 -9.33 19.40
CA LEU A 69 -4.90 -9.74 19.06
C LEU A 69 -3.98 -8.56 18.75
N THR A 70 -4.55 -7.37 18.55
CA THR A 70 -3.92 -6.15 18.06
C THR A 70 -3.42 -6.24 16.61
N THR A 71 -3.66 -5.18 15.85
CA THR A 71 -3.22 -5.10 14.45
C THR A 71 -1.69 -5.16 14.33
N THR A 72 -0.96 -4.52 15.25
CA THR A 72 0.51 -4.51 15.27
C THR A 72 1.09 -5.91 15.40
N ALA A 73 0.63 -6.72 16.36
CA ALA A 73 1.14 -8.08 16.54
C ALA A 73 0.84 -8.98 15.32
N LEU A 74 -0.32 -8.79 14.68
CA LEU A 74 -0.68 -9.51 13.46
C LEU A 74 0.17 -9.08 12.25
N ILE A 75 0.50 -7.79 12.12
CA ILE A 75 1.45 -7.30 11.11
C ILE A 75 2.81 -7.97 11.32
N ASP A 76 3.36 -7.90 12.54
CA ASP A 76 4.66 -8.48 12.88
C ASP A 76 4.69 -9.99 12.62
N LEU A 77 3.58 -10.68 12.94
CA LEU A 77 3.42 -12.10 12.65
C LEU A 77 3.57 -12.38 11.16
N PHE A 78 2.77 -11.76 10.29
CA PHE A 78 2.85 -12.01 8.84
C PHE A 78 4.20 -11.60 8.25
N GLU A 79 4.79 -10.49 8.72
CA GLU A 79 6.11 -10.02 8.28
C GLU A 79 7.23 -10.99 8.66
N SER A 80 7.19 -11.57 9.86
CA SER A 80 8.18 -12.56 10.31
C SER A 80 8.25 -13.79 9.40
N PHE A 81 7.13 -14.15 8.77
CA PHE A 81 7.03 -15.23 7.77
C PHE A 81 7.19 -14.75 6.32
N LYS A 82 7.44 -13.46 6.10
CA LYS A 82 7.48 -12.80 4.77
C LYS A 82 6.20 -13.07 3.96
N SER A 83 5.07 -13.23 4.64
CA SER A 83 3.77 -13.56 4.04
C SER A 83 3.02 -12.30 3.62
N TYR A 84 3.47 -11.66 2.53
CA TYR A 84 2.84 -10.44 2.00
C TYR A 84 1.42 -10.68 1.49
N GLU A 85 1.11 -11.89 1.00
CA GLU A 85 -0.23 -12.29 0.60
C GLU A 85 -1.17 -12.33 1.82
N GLY A 86 -0.74 -12.96 2.92
CA GLY A 86 -1.50 -12.96 4.17
C GLY A 86 -1.72 -11.56 4.74
N LEU A 87 -0.65 -10.75 4.76
CA LEU A 87 -0.73 -9.36 5.21
C LEU A 87 -1.69 -8.54 4.34
N PHE A 88 -1.65 -8.72 3.02
CA PHE A 88 -2.55 -8.06 2.09
C PHE A 88 -4.01 -8.41 2.36
N TYR A 89 -4.35 -9.70 2.48
CA TYR A 89 -5.73 -10.11 2.72
C TYR A 89 -6.23 -9.70 4.12
N PHE A 90 -5.38 -9.82 5.13
CA PHE A 90 -5.71 -9.39 6.49
C PHE A 90 -5.97 -7.89 6.55
N LEU A 91 -5.01 -7.07 6.11
CA LEU A 91 -5.14 -5.62 6.16
C LEU A 91 -6.26 -5.13 5.22
N GLY A 92 -6.48 -5.78 4.07
CA GLY A 92 -7.58 -5.47 3.16
C GLY A 92 -8.96 -5.61 3.82
N ALA A 93 -9.11 -6.50 4.80
CA ALA A 93 -10.36 -6.64 5.55
C ALA A 93 -10.63 -5.48 6.51
N ILE A 94 -9.60 -4.76 6.96
CA ILE A 94 -9.72 -3.74 8.02
C ILE A 94 -9.37 -2.31 7.55
N VAL A 95 -8.62 -2.14 6.46
CA VAL A 95 -8.04 -0.85 6.03
C VAL A 95 -9.09 0.22 5.76
N ASN A 96 -10.27 -0.17 5.26
CA ASN A 96 -11.36 0.78 4.97
C ASN A 96 -12.01 1.36 6.23
N PHE A 97 -11.81 0.72 7.38
CA PHE A 97 -12.38 1.15 8.67
C PHE A 97 -11.31 1.66 9.64
N SER A 98 -10.03 1.38 9.37
CA SER A 98 -8.92 1.85 10.19
C SER A 98 -8.55 3.31 9.89
N GLN A 99 -8.24 4.06 10.94
CA GLN A 99 -7.67 5.41 10.86
C GLN A 99 -6.16 5.42 11.15
N GLU A 100 -5.54 4.25 11.34
CA GLU A 100 -4.14 4.15 11.74
C GLU A 100 -3.22 4.29 10.50
N PRO A 101 -2.28 5.26 10.49
CA PRO A 101 -1.38 5.46 9.35
C PRO A 101 -0.57 4.21 8.98
N GLU A 102 -0.16 3.43 9.98
CA GLU A 102 0.64 2.22 9.78
C GLU A 102 -0.14 1.14 9.02
N VAL A 103 -1.44 0.98 9.29
CA VAL A 103 -2.30 0.00 8.59
C VAL A 103 -2.37 0.31 7.11
N HIS A 104 -2.59 1.58 6.76
CA HIS A 104 -2.67 2.03 5.37
C HIS A 104 -1.32 1.89 4.67
N PHE A 105 -0.22 2.28 5.34
CA PHE A 105 1.12 2.12 4.79
C PHE A 105 1.47 0.64 4.55
N LYS A 106 1.27 -0.24 5.54
CA LYS A 106 1.55 -1.67 5.42
C LYS A 106 0.67 -2.33 4.37
N TYR A 107 -0.58 -1.89 4.21
CA TYR A 107 -1.45 -2.37 3.14
C TYR A 107 -0.93 -1.97 1.74
N ILE A 108 -0.48 -0.73 1.57
CA ILE A 108 0.18 -0.27 0.33
C ILE A 108 1.43 -1.12 0.04
N GLN A 109 2.25 -1.39 1.05
CA GLN A 109 3.44 -2.24 0.90
C GLN A 109 3.09 -3.67 0.49
N ALA A 110 2.10 -4.27 1.17
CA ALA A 110 1.65 -5.63 0.88
C ALA A 110 1.05 -5.74 -0.52
N ALA A 111 0.13 -4.83 -0.89
CA ALA A 111 -0.48 -4.77 -2.22
C ALA A 111 0.57 -4.57 -3.33
N THR A 112 1.57 -3.72 -3.09
CA THR A 112 2.69 -3.51 -4.01
C THR A 112 3.49 -4.80 -4.22
N ARG A 113 3.83 -5.52 -3.14
CA ARG A 113 4.61 -6.76 -3.19
C ARG A 113 3.86 -7.95 -3.79
N THR A 114 2.52 -7.94 -3.71
CA THR A 114 1.66 -8.96 -4.33
C THR A 114 1.25 -8.61 -5.76
N GLY A 115 1.67 -7.46 -6.29
CA GLY A 115 1.34 -7.01 -7.64
C GLY A 115 -0.09 -6.47 -7.81
N GLN A 116 -0.79 -6.19 -6.72
CA GLN A 116 -2.16 -5.68 -6.71
C GLN A 116 -2.20 -4.16 -6.91
N ILE A 117 -1.71 -3.68 -8.06
CA ILE A 117 -1.50 -2.25 -8.34
C ILE A 117 -2.80 -1.43 -8.27
N LYS A 118 -3.94 -2.03 -8.64
CA LYS A 118 -5.25 -1.36 -8.54
C LYS A 118 -5.61 -0.98 -7.09
N GLU A 119 -5.27 -1.83 -6.12
CA GLU A 119 -5.50 -1.53 -4.71
C GLU A 119 -4.52 -0.47 -4.19
N VAL A 120 -3.27 -0.50 -4.66
CA VAL A 120 -2.29 0.56 -4.36
C VAL A 120 -2.82 1.91 -4.83
N GLU A 121 -3.30 1.99 -6.08
CA GLU A 121 -3.90 3.20 -6.64
C GLU A 121 -5.14 3.65 -5.84
N ARG A 122 -6.05 2.73 -5.54
CA ARG A 122 -7.27 3.01 -4.78
C ARG A 122 -6.96 3.66 -3.44
N ILE A 123 -6.05 3.07 -2.66
CA ILE A 123 -5.71 3.60 -1.33
C ILE A 123 -4.96 4.93 -1.43
N CYS A 124 -4.04 5.07 -2.38
CA CYS A 124 -3.36 6.36 -2.63
C CYS A 124 -4.34 7.48 -3.03
N ARG A 125 -5.49 7.15 -3.61
CA ARG A 125 -6.52 8.11 -4.04
C ARG A 125 -7.54 8.41 -2.95
N GLU A 126 -7.99 7.39 -2.22
CA GLU A 126 -9.14 7.48 -1.31
C GLU A 126 -8.72 7.73 0.14
N SER A 127 -7.59 7.17 0.59
CA SER A 127 -7.19 7.27 1.99
C SER A 127 -6.61 8.65 2.32
N ASN A 128 -6.94 9.14 3.52
CA ASN A 128 -6.34 10.33 4.14
C ASN A 128 -5.48 9.98 5.36
N CYS A 129 -5.30 8.69 5.65
CA CYS A 129 -4.68 8.24 6.91
C CYS A 129 -3.18 7.99 6.78
N TYR A 130 -2.69 7.65 5.59
CA TYR A 130 -1.26 7.35 5.40
C TYR A 130 -0.40 8.61 5.47
N GLU A 131 0.86 8.44 5.86
CA GLU A 131 1.87 9.49 5.80
C GLU A 131 2.39 9.66 4.36
N ALA A 132 2.09 10.82 3.76
CA ALA A 132 2.34 11.05 2.34
C ALA A 132 3.83 10.95 1.95
N GLU A 133 4.73 11.50 2.77
CA GLU A 133 6.18 11.48 2.52
C GLU A 133 6.72 10.05 2.53
N ARG A 134 6.29 9.26 3.51
CA ARG A 134 6.68 7.85 3.64
C ARG A 134 6.17 7.00 2.49
N VAL A 135 4.91 7.18 2.08
CA VAL A 135 4.34 6.49 0.91
C VAL A 135 5.04 6.90 -0.38
N LYS A 136 5.29 8.20 -0.60
CA LYS A 136 6.03 8.72 -1.77
C LYS A 136 7.39 8.04 -1.88
N ASN A 137 8.17 8.03 -0.80
CA ASN A 137 9.52 7.46 -0.80
C ASN A 137 9.50 5.95 -1.06
N PHE A 138 8.56 5.23 -0.45
CA PHE A 138 8.35 3.81 -0.75
C PHE A 138 8.00 3.56 -2.22
N LEU A 139 7.08 4.32 -2.83
CA LEU A 139 6.67 4.12 -4.22
C LEU A 139 7.80 4.45 -5.22
N LYS A 140 8.65 5.44 -4.90
CA LYS A 140 9.87 5.74 -5.67
C LYS A 140 10.85 4.57 -5.64
N GLU A 141 11.04 3.95 -4.48
CA GLU A 141 11.91 2.78 -4.33
C GLU A 141 11.33 1.53 -4.99
N ALA A 142 10.01 1.35 -4.94
CA ALA A 142 9.32 0.20 -5.50
C ALA A 142 9.38 0.14 -7.03
N LYS A 143 9.62 1.28 -7.71
CA LYS A 143 9.78 1.37 -9.17
C LYS A 143 8.70 0.62 -9.96
N LEU A 144 7.44 0.88 -9.60
CA LEU A 144 6.29 0.25 -10.25
C LEU A 144 6.29 0.48 -11.76
N ALA A 145 5.83 -0.50 -12.54
CA ALA A 145 5.68 -0.32 -13.99
C ALA A 145 4.69 0.81 -14.33
N ASP A 146 3.65 0.97 -13.50
CA ASP A 146 2.71 2.08 -13.55
C ASP A 146 3.00 3.08 -12.44
N GLN A 147 3.24 4.33 -12.81
CA GLN A 147 3.56 5.42 -11.88
C GLN A 147 2.33 6.17 -11.38
N LEU A 148 1.13 5.81 -11.83
CA LEU A 148 -0.11 6.48 -11.43
C LEU A 148 -0.30 6.57 -9.90
N PRO A 149 -0.01 5.54 -9.09
CA PRO A 149 -0.11 5.67 -7.63
C PRO A 149 0.81 6.75 -7.07
N LEU A 150 2.05 6.83 -7.55
CA LEU A 150 3.01 7.86 -7.11
C LEU A 150 2.55 9.26 -7.53
N ILE A 151 2.05 9.39 -8.76
CA ILE A 151 1.50 10.65 -9.29
C ILE A 151 0.35 11.15 -8.40
N ILE A 152 -0.57 10.26 -8.03
CA ILE A 152 -1.73 10.60 -7.19
C ILE A 152 -1.27 11.10 -5.81
N VAL A 153 -0.35 10.40 -5.14
CA VAL A 153 0.15 10.83 -3.83
C VAL A 153 0.80 12.20 -3.92
N CYS A 154 1.66 12.43 -4.92
CA CYS A 154 2.34 13.72 -5.06
C CYS A 154 1.38 14.87 -5.39
N ASP A 155 0.38 14.68 -6.25
CA ASP A 155 -0.59 15.72 -6.58
C ASP A 155 -1.47 16.11 -5.39
N ARG A 156 -2.00 15.10 -4.67
CA ARG A 156 -2.89 15.31 -3.51
C ARG A 156 -2.21 16.07 -2.37
N HIS A 157 -0.90 15.88 -2.21
CA HIS A 157 -0.14 16.43 -1.10
C HIS A 157 0.84 17.55 -1.52
N ASN A 158 0.64 18.16 -2.70
CA ASN A 158 1.44 19.29 -3.21
C ASN A 158 2.95 18.99 -3.36
N MET A 159 3.33 17.74 -3.59
CA MET A 159 4.73 17.30 -3.83
C MET A 159 5.02 17.13 -5.33
N VAL A 160 4.40 17.97 -6.16
CA VAL A 160 4.47 17.86 -7.63
C VAL A 160 5.88 18.13 -8.15
N HIS A 161 6.61 19.07 -7.56
CA HIS A 161 7.98 19.37 -7.95
C HIS A 161 8.90 18.14 -7.78
N ASP A 162 8.88 17.50 -6.60
CA ASP A 162 9.61 16.26 -6.32
C ASP A 162 9.27 15.12 -7.30
N LEU A 163 7.99 15.00 -7.67
CA LEU A 163 7.52 14.03 -8.65
C LEU A 163 8.18 14.26 -10.01
N VAL A 164 8.20 15.50 -10.50
CA VAL A 164 8.77 15.85 -11.80
C VAL A 164 10.27 15.56 -11.82
N LEU A 165 11.00 15.97 -10.78
CA LEU A 165 12.43 15.67 -10.65
C LEU A 165 12.69 14.16 -10.71
N TYR A 166 11.89 13.37 -9.99
CA TYR A 166 12.02 11.91 -9.98
C TYR A 166 11.72 11.29 -11.35
N LEU A 167 10.58 11.65 -11.96
CA LEU A 167 10.18 11.09 -13.25
C LEU A 167 11.17 11.45 -14.35
N TYR A 168 11.67 12.69 -14.38
CA TYR A 168 12.64 13.12 -15.38
C TYR A 168 13.97 12.38 -15.24
N ARG A 169 14.54 12.31 -14.02
CA ARG A 169 15.81 11.61 -13.75
C ARG A 169 15.76 10.12 -14.08
N ASN A 170 14.58 9.51 -14.00
CA ASN A 170 14.38 8.09 -14.33
C ASN A 170 13.90 7.86 -15.77
N GLN A 171 13.94 8.88 -16.64
CA GLN A 171 13.52 8.78 -18.05
C GLN A 171 12.05 8.40 -18.24
N LEU A 172 11.18 8.80 -17.29
CA LEU A 172 9.74 8.53 -17.26
C LEU A 172 8.93 9.72 -17.77
N GLN A 173 9.42 10.44 -18.79
CA GLN A 173 8.81 11.67 -19.31
C GLN A 173 7.35 11.47 -19.77
N LYS A 174 7.03 10.29 -20.33
CA LYS A 174 5.64 9.92 -20.70
C LYS A 174 4.65 10.06 -19.54
N TYR A 175 5.09 9.85 -18.30
CA TYR A 175 4.24 9.95 -17.12
C TYR A 175 4.05 11.41 -16.67
N ILE A 176 4.99 12.30 -16.98
CA ILE A 176 4.84 13.75 -16.79
C ILE A 176 3.74 14.26 -17.72
N GLU A 177 3.76 13.84 -18.98
CA GLU A 177 2.69 14.16 -19.94
C GLU A 177 1.33 13.62 -19.49
N VAL A 178 1.26 12.34 -19.09
CA VAL A 178 0.02 11.73 -18.57
C VAL A 178 -0.50 12.48 -17.34
N PHE A 179 0.38 12.93 -16.45
CA PHE A 179 0.00 13.68 -15.26
C PHE A 179 -0.76 14.97 -15.63
N VAL A 180 -0.17 15.83 -16.46
CA VAL A 180 -0.81 17.11 -16.83
C VAL A 180 -2.01 16.93 -17.78
N GLN A 181 -2.00 15.91 -18.63
CA GLN A 181 -3.08 15.71 -19.60
C GLN A 181 -4.30 14.98 -19.03
N LYS A 182 -4.08 13.98 -18.18
CA LYS A 182 -5.15 13.05 -17.75
C LYS A 182 -5.48 13.12 -16.26
N VAL A 183 -4.54 13.59 -15.43
CA VAL A 183 -4.75 13.61 -13.98
C VAL A 183 -5.13 15.02 -13.52
N ASN A 184 -4.26 16.00 -13.75
CA ASN A 184 -4.48 17.37 -13.27
C ASN A 184 -3.74 18.41 -14.13
N SER A 185 -4.46 19.04 -15.06
CA SER A 185 -3.89 20.06 -15.95
C SER A 185 -3.51 21.35 -15.23
N ASN A 186 -4.19 21.67 -14.11
CA ASN A 186 -3.90 22.87 -13.34
C ASN A 186 -2.47 22.86 -12.75
N ARG A 187 -1.80 21.70 -12.70
CA ARG A 187 -0.43 21.58 -12.22
C ARG A 187 0.63 21.87 -13.27
N LEU A 188 0.22 22.19 -14.51
CA LEU A 188 1.15 22.49 -15.60
C LEU A 188 2.19 23.57 -15.23
N PRO A 189 1.84 24.71 -14.59
CA PRO A 189 2.82 25.73 -14.20
C PRO A 189 3.96 25.17 -13.35
N ILE A 190 3.61 24.46 -12.26
CA ILE A 190 4.58 23.83 -11.34
C ILE A 190 5.40 22.75 -12.06
N VAL A 191 4.79 22.00 -12.98
CA VAL A 191 5.48 20.98 -13.77
C VAL A 191 6.50 21.60 -14.72
N VAL A 192 6.14 22.69 -15.38
CA VAL A 192 7.06 23.43 -16.26
C VAL A 192 8.22 24.02 -15.45
N GLY A 193 7.95 24.64 -14.29
CA GLY A 193 9.01 25.10 -13.39
C GLY A 193 9.96 23.96 -12.98
N GLY A 194 9.42 22.80 -12.61
CA GLY A 194 10.23 21.63 -12.28
C GLY A 194 11.02 21.03 -13.44
N LEU A 195 10.53 21.15 -14.68
CA LEU A 195 11.26 20.74 -15.89
C LEU A 195 12.40 21.71 -16.24
N LEU A 196 12.21 23.02 -16.00
CA LEU A 196 13.26 24.01 -16.15
C LEU A 196 14.39 23.79 -15.13
N ASP A 197 14.05 23.44 -13.89
CA ASP A 197 15.02 23.15 -12.82
C ASP A 197 15.91 21.92 -13.10
N VAL A 198 15.59 21.12 -14.12
CA VAL A 198 16.37 19.94 -14.56
C VAL A 198 16.93 20.10 -15.98
N ASP A 199 17.01 21.33 -16.47
CA ASP A 199 17.53 21.67 -17.80
C ASP A 199 16.83 20.91 -18.94
N CYS A 200 15.51 20.68 -18.80
CA CYS A 200 14.73 20.08 -19.87
C CYS A 200 14.72 20.99 -21.10
N SER A 201 14.85 20.41 -22.30
CA SER A 201 14.88 21.17 -23.55
C SER A 201 13.61 22.01 -23.71
N GLU A 202 13.78 23.28 -24.10
CA GLU A 202 12.66 24.18 -24.36
C GLU A 202 11.64 23.59 -25.33
N ASP A 203 12.09 22.87 -26.37
CA ASP A 203 11.19 22.26 -27.34
C ASP A 203 10.26 21.23 -26.70
N ALA A 204 10.77 20.41 -25.77
CA ALA A 204 9.95 19.46 -25.02
C ALA A 204 8.94 20.16 -24.11
N ILE A 205 9.34 21.26 -23.45
CA ILE A 205 8.44 22.06 -22.62
C ILE A 205 7.34 22.71 -23.48
N LYS A 206 7.70 23.29 -24.63
CA LYS A 206 6.74 23.87 -25.59
C LYS A 206 5.75 22.81 -26.07
N GLN A 207 6.23 21.62 -26.43
CA GLN A 207 5.38 20.50 -26.82
C GLN A 207 4.44 20.05 -25.69
N LEU A 208 4.93 19.98 -24.45
CA LEU A 208 4.10 19.63 -23.29
C LEU A 208 2.96 20.64 -23.09
N ILE A 209 3.26 21.93 -23.17
CA ILE A 209 2.27 23.02 -23.03
C ILE A 209 1.24 22.93 -24.16
N MET A 210 1.69 22.80 -25.42
CA MET A 210 0.80 22.68 -26.58
C MET A 210 -0.10 21.44 -26.53
N ASN A 211 0.42 20.32 -26.03
CA ASN A 211 -0.32 19.06 -25.93
C ASN A 211 -1.27 19.04 -24.72
N THR A 212 -1.09 19.94 -23.75
CA THR A 212 -1.98 20.07 -22.60
C THR A 212 -3.23 20.84 -23.00
N ARG A 213 -4.30 20.10 -23.31
CA ARG A 213 -5.61 20.68 -23.69
C ARG A 213 -6.48 21.12 -22.50
N GLY A 214 -6.03 20.86 -21.28
CA GLY A 214 -6.76 21.21 -20.06
C GLY A 214 -6.67 22.70 -19.73
N LYS A 215 -7.55 23.18 -18.85
CA LYS A 215 -7.43 24.54 -18.31
C LYS A 215 -6.26 24.56 -17.32
N PHE A 216 -5.43 25.59 -17.41
CA PHE A 216 -4.37 25.91 -16.45
C PHE A 216 -4.18 27.43 -16.43
N ASP A 217 -3.60 27.94 -15.36
CA ASP A 217 -3.38 29.37 -15.21
C ASP A 217 -2.15 29.80 -16.02
N ILE A 218 -2.34 30.77 -16.93
CA ILE A 218 -1.27 31.30 -17.77
C ILE A 218 -0.41 32.26 -16.97
N ASP A 219 -0.98 33.01 -16.04
CA ASP A 219 -0.24 33.99 -15.25
C ASP A 219 0.72 33.26 -14.30
N GLU A 220 0.26 32.18 -13.65
CA GLU A 220 1.11 31.31 -12.83
C GLU A 220 2.21 30.63 -13.67
N LEU A 221 1.91 30.24 -14.91
CA LEU A 221 2.90 29.66 -15.82
C LEU A 221 3.98 30.68 -16.19
N VAL A 222 3.61 31.93 -16.50
CA VAL A 222 4.56 33.00 -16.80
C VAL A 222 5.43 33.28 -15.59
N GLU A 223 4.85 33.38 -14.39
CA GLU A 223 5.59 33.64 -13.16
C GLU A 223 6.62 32.52 -12.88
N GLU A 224 6.24 31.25 -13.03
CA GLU A 224 7.16 30.12 -12.82
C GLU A 224 8.31 30.07 -13.82
N VAL A 225 8.09 30.53 -15.06
CA VAL A 225 9.11 30.64 -16.10
C VAL A 225 10.02 31.86 -15.86
N GLU A 226 9.47 33.01 -15.47
CA GLU A 226 10.24 34.23 -15.18
C GLU A 226 11.18 34.07 -13.99
N LYS A 227 10.80 33.29 -12.97
CA LYS A 227 11.68 33.00 -11.82
C LYS A 227 12.98 32.29 -12.19
N ARG A 228 13.06 31.68 -13.38
CA ARG A 228 14.13 30.75 -13.79
C ARG A 228 14.85 31.18 -15.08
N ASN A 229 14.47 32.31 -15.67
CA ASN A 229 15.16 32.98 -16.77
C ASN A 229 15.97 34.17 -16.25
#